data_AF-A0A6P2BU73-F1
#
_entry.id   AF-A0A6P2BU73-F1
#
_cell.length_a   1.000
_cell.length_b   1.000
_cell.length_c   1.000
_cell.angle_alpha   90.00
_cell.angle_beta   90.00
_cell.angle_gamma   90.00
#
_symmetry.space_group_name_H-M   'P 1'
#
loop_
_entity.id
_entity.type
_entity.pdbx_description
1 polymer ?
#
loop_
_entity_poly.entity_id
_entity_poly.type
_entity_poly.pdbx_seq_one_letter_code
_entity_poly.pdbx_strand_id
1 'polypeptide(L)'
;MLRPLAAGRPARWQKYDWHAGRPGEWGRIEPADFLVVEGCCVGPPPAAPALPYLIWVDTPAAERRRRPDWGTYQPFFARWSRQENALQTDAGTRGRAGLVVARLRPS
;
A
#
# COMPACT_ATOMS: atom_id res chain seq x y z
N MET A 1 6.28 9.01 -8.87
CA MET A 1 7.15 7.81 -8.84
C MET A 1 6.85 6.83 -9.97
N LEU A 2 5.63 6.32 -10.15
CA LEU A 2 5.38 5.19 -11.06
C LEU A 2 5.44 5.52 -12.57
N ARG A 3 5.05 6.75 -12.97
CA ARG A 3 5.01 7.13 -14.39
C ARG A 3 6.37 6.99 -15.12
N PRO A 4 7.51 7.43 -14.56
CA PRO A 4 8.82 7.17 -15.16
C PRO A 4 9.12 5.67 -15.33
N LEU A 5 8.84 4.85 -14.31
CA LEU A 5 9.11 3.40 -14.36
C LEU A 5 8.28 2.71 -15.44
N ALA A 6 6.99 3.06 -15.55
CA ALA A 6 6.12 2.59 -16.62
C ALA A 6 6.59 3.00 -18.03
N ALA A 7 7.43 4.04 -18.14
CA ALA A 7 8.04 4.50 -19.38
C ALA A 7 9.49 4.01 -19.57
N GLY A 8 9.94 3.02 -18.80
CA GLY A 8 11.31 2.50 -18.90
C GLY A 8 12.39 3.49 -18.46
N ARG A 9 12.06 4.44 -17.57
CA ARG A 9 12.99 5.46 -17.06
C ARG A 9 13.18 5.36 -15.54
N PRO A 10 14.37 5.72 -15.02
CA PRO A 10 14.61 5.77 -13.59
C PRO A 10 13.62 6.68 -12.87
N ALA A 11 13.20 6.29 -11.67
CA ALA A 11 12.37 7.11 -10.80
C ALA A 11 13.08 7.45 -9.49
N ARG A 12 12.63 8.55 -8.88
CA ARG A 12 12.99 8.91 -7.51
C ARG A 12 11.83 8.60 -6.57
N TRP A 13 12.17 8.15 -5.39
CA TRP A 13 11.24 7.90 -4.29
C TRP A 13 11.83 8.45 -3.01
N GLN A 14 10.98 8.84 -2.07
CA GLN A 14 11.44 9.37 -0.79
C GLN A 14 11.18 8.34 0.29
N LYS A 15 12.23 7.94 1.00
CA LYS A 15 12.10 7.04 2.14
C LYS A 15 11.40 7.78 3.27
N TYR A 16 10.46 7.13 3.94
CA TYR A 16 9.88 7.68 5.16
C TYR A 16 10.79 7.37 6.34
N ASP A 17 11.18 8.40 7.09
CA ASP A 17 11.93 8.25 8.33
C ASP A 17 10.94 8.06 9.48
N TRP A 18 10.84 6.81 9.95
CA TRP A 18 9.94 6.43 11.04
C TRP A 18 10.38 6.98 12.40
N HIS A 19 11.68 7.23 12.60
CA HIS A 19 12.18 7.80 13.85
C HIS A 19 11.89 9.30 13.94
N ALA A 20 12.07 10.03 12.84
CA ALA A 20 11.80 11.46 12.77
C ALA A 20 10.34 11.80 12.39
N GLY A 21 9.52 10.81 12.01
CA GLY A 21 8.12 10.99 11.63
C GLY A 21 7.92 11.87 10.39
N ARG A 22 8.87 11.88 9.45
CA ARG A 22 8.86 12.78 8.28
C ARG A 22 9.48 12.15 7.04
N PRO A 23 9.26 12.71 5.84
CA PRO A 23 10.00 12.30 4.65
C PRO A 23 11.51 12.50 4.87
N GLY A 24 12.29 11.47 4.57
CA GLY A 24 13.73 11.42 4.74
C GLY A 24 14.47 11.49 3.40
N GLU A 25 15.48 10.65 3.26
CA GLU A 25 16.37 10.61 2.09
C GLU A 25 15.64 10.22 0.80
N TRP A 26 16.07 10.81 -0.31
CA TRP A 26 15.64 10.42 -1.65
C TRP A 26 16.46 9.25 -2.18
N GLY A 27 15.78 8.16 -2.54
CA GLY A 27 16.35 7.07 -3.32
C GLY A 27 16.09 7.21 -4.81
N ARG A 28 16.83 6.43 -5.59
CA ARG A 28 16.62 6.19 -7.02
C ARG A 28 16.33 4.71 -7.23
N ILE A 29 15.43 4.41 -8.17
CA ILE A 29 15.11 3.05 -8.60
C ILE A 29 15.18 3.00 -10.12
N GLU A 30 15.87 1.98 -10.63
CA GLU A 30 15.96 1.68 -12.06
C GLU A 30 14.72 0.89 -12.51
N PRO A 31 14.33 0.97 -13.80
CA PRO A 31 13.30 0.10 -14.36
C PRO A 31 13.67 -1.38 -14.19
N ALA A 32 12.66 -2.22 -13.96
CA ALA A 32 12.79 -3.66 -13.86
C ALA A 32 11.62 -4.33 -14.58
N ASP A 33 11.79 -5.61 -14.96
CA ASP A 33 10.74 -6.39 -15.63
C ASP A 33 9.47 -6.49 -14.77
N PHE A 34 9.63 -6.56 -13.45
CA PHE A 34 8.54 -6.61 -12.49
C PHE A 34 8.79 -5.64 -11.33
N LEU A 35 7.75 -4.87 -11.00
CA LEU A 35 7.72 -3.99 -9.82
C LEU A 35 6.50 -4.33 -8.97
N VAL A 36 6.74 -4.70 -7.72
CA VAL A 36 5.68 -4.84 -6.71
C VAL A 36 5.63 -3.57 -5.88
N VAL A 37 4.44 -2.97 -5.81
CA VAL A 37 4.17 -1.82 -4.94
C VAL A 37 3.18 -2.29 -3.88
N GLU A 38 3.58 -2.24 -2.62
CA GLU A 38 2.75 -2.68 -1.49
C GLU A 38 2.43 -1.55 -0.51
N GLY A 39 1.33 -1.72 0.22
CA GLY A 39 0.86 -0.78 1.23
C GLY A 39 -0.66 -0.59 1.21
N CYS A 40 -1.20 -0.05 2.31
CA CYS A 40 -2.63 0.16 2.49
C CYS A 40 -3.24 1.28 1.61
N CYS A 41 -2.39 2.12 1.00
CA CYS A 41 -2.79 3.26 0.17
C CYS A 41 -2.33 3.11 -1.30
N VAL A 42 -2.06 1.89 -1.75
CA VAL A 42 -1.69 1.61 -3.14
C VAL A 42 -2.93 1.63 -4.03
N GLY A 43 -2.73 1.98 -5.31
CA GLY A 43 -3.77 1.95 -6.32
C GLY A 43 -4.78 3.11 -6.34
N PRO A 44 -4.51 4.35 -5.86
CA PRO A 44 -5.46 5.44 -6.04
C PRO A 44 -5.70 5.71 -7.53
N PRO A 45 -6.83 6.34 -7.93
CA PRO A 45 -7.17 6.53 -9.35
C PRO A 45 -6.03 7.12 -10.21
N PRO A 46 -5.24 8.11 -9.75
CA PRO A 46 -4.11 8.64 -10.52
C PRO A 46 -2.96 7.65 -10.79
N ALA A 47 -2.86 6.58 -9.99
CA ALA A 47 -1.86 5.53 -10.12
C ALA A 47 -2.34 4.34 -10.96
N ALA A 48 -3.65 4.21 -11.20
CA ALA A 48 -4.24 3.07 -11.92
C ALA A 48 -3.60 2.80 -13.29
N PRO A 49 -3.26 3.79 -14.14
CA PRO A 49 -2.62 3.54 -15.43
C PRO A 49 -1.23 2.88 -15.34
N ALA A 50 -0.56 2.97 -14.18
CA ALA A 50 0.76 2.39 -13.94
C ALA A 50 0.70 1.12 -13.06
N LEU A 51 -0.50 0.66 -12.69
CA LEU A 51 -0.75 -0.53 -11.87
C LEU A 51 -1.73 -1.44 -12.61
N PRO A 52 -1.28 -2.12 -13.68
CA PRO A 52 -2.15 -2.92 -14.54
C PRO A 52 -2.73 -4.16 -13.83
N TYR A 53 -2.12 -4.58 -12.73
CA TYR A 53 -2.59 -5.67 -11.89
C TYR A 53 -2.57 -5.26 -10.43
N LEU A 54 -3.65 -5.57 -9.71
CA LEU A 54 -3.86 -5.22 -8.32
C LEU A 54 -4.32 -6.46 -7.54
N ILE A 55 -3.61 -6.74 -6.44
CA ILE A 55 -3.97 -7.78 -5.47
C ILE A 55 -4.45 -7.07 -4.20
N TRP A 56 -5.66 -7.38 -3.76
CA TRP A 56 -6.21 -6.88 -2.51
C TRP A 56 -6.12 -7.93 -1.42
N VAL A 57 -5.40 -7.65 -0.33
CA VAL A 57 -5.31 -8.55 0.83
C VAL A 57 -6.32 -8.12 1.88
N ASP A 58 -7.41 -8.88 1.99
CA ASP A 58 -8.48 -8.63 2.94
C ASP A 58 -8.24 -9.37 4.25
N THR A 59 -7.59 -8.67 5.19
CA THR A 59 -7.32 -9.21 6.53
C THR A 59 -8.31 -8.64 7.54
N PRO A 60 -9.12 -9.48 8.22
CA PRO A 60 -10.04 -9.02 9.26
C PRO A 60 -9.34 -8.22 10.35
N ALA A 61 -10.00 -7.21 10.89
CA ALA A 61 -9.42 -6.35 11.93
C ALA A 61 -8.97 -7.13 13.17
N ALA A 62 -9.66 -8.21 13.53
CA ALA A 62 -9.25 -9.09 14.62
C ALA A 62 -7.89 -9.75 14.37
N GLU A 63 -7.60 -10.16 13.14
CA GLU A 63 -6.31 -10.76 12.76
C GLU A 63 -5.19 -9.71 12.71
N ARG A 64 -5.49 -8.51 12.23
CA ARG A 64 -4.53 -7.38 12.28
C ARG A 64 -4.07 -7.08 13.71
N ARG A 65 -4.95 -7.27 14.69
CA ARG A 65 -4.66 -7.10 16.13
C ARG A 65 -3.82 -8.23 16.74
N ARG A 66 -3.69 -9.38 16.07
CA ARG A 66 -2.87 -10.50 16.54
C ARG A 66 -1.41 -10.41 16.11
N ARG A 67 -1.05 -9.42 15.30
CA ARG A 67 0.33 -9.28 14.83
C ARG A 67 1.28 -9.02 16.02
N PRO A 68 2.50 -9.58 16.01
CA PRO A 68 3.48 -9.37 17.09
C PRO A 68 3.79 -7.89 17.37
N ASP A 69 3.69 -7.05 16.35
CA ASP A 69 3.95 -5.60 16.42
C ASP A 69 2.71 -4.76 16.78
N TRP A 70 1.60 -5.40 17.18
CA TRP A 70 0.35 -4.70 17.51
C TRP A 70 0.55 -3.60 18.57
N GLY A 71 1.38 -3.82 19.59
CA GLY A 71 1.62 -2.83 20.65
C GLY A 71 2.17 -1.50 20.12
N THR A 72 3.07 -1.53 19.14
CA THR A 72 3.61 -0.33 18.48
C THR A 72 2.60 0.33 17.56
N TYR A 73 1.73 -0.47 16.94
CA TYR A 73 0.74 -0.02 15.97
C TYR A 73 -0.56 0.53 16.62
N GLN A 74 -0.96 0.00 17.77
CA GLN A 74 -2.21 0.29 18.46
C GLN A 74 -2.48 1.79 18.65
N PRO A 75 -1.52 2.63 19.11
CA PRO A 75 -1.78 4.05 19.34
C PRO A 75 -2.21 4.80 18.07
N PHE A 76 -1.80 4.32 16.91
CA PHE A 76 -2.07 4.95 15.62
C PHE A 76 -3.26 4.35 14.88
N PHE A 77 -3.71 3.16 15.28
CA PHE A 77 -4.70 2.36 14.57
C PHE A 77 -5.94 3.17 14.19
N ALA A 78 -6.55 3.88 15.15
CA ALA A 78 -7.77 4.64 14.90
C ALA A 78 -7.57 5.74 13.85
N ARG A 79 -6.44 6.46 13.89
CA ARG A 79 -6.12 7.52 12.92
C ARG A 79 -5.86 6.92 11.54
N TRP A 80 -5.00 5.92 11.45
CA TRP A 80 -4.60 5.33 10.19
C TRP A 80 -5.74 4.56 9.52
N SER A 81 -6.57 3.84 10.28
CA SER A 81 -7.77 3.21 9.72
C SER A 81 -8.76 4.21 9.16
N ARG A 82 -8.94 5.39 9.76
CA ARG A 82 -9.78 6.45 9.17
C ARG A 82 -9.21 6.94 7.84
N GLN A 83 -7.90 7.17 7.77
CA GLN A 83 -7.22 7.63 6.56
C GLN A 83 -7.29 6.58 5.45
N GLU A 84 -7.01 5.32 5.78
CA GLU A 84 -7.11 4.18 4.87
C GLU A 84 -8.55 4.04 4.36
N ASN A 85 -9.55 4.01 5.24
CA ASN A 85 -10.94 3.88 4.84
C ASN A 85 -11.38 5.02 3.91
N ALA A 86 -11.04 6.26 4.23
CA ALA A 86 -11.39 7.42 3.40
C ALA A 86 -10.78 7.31 1.99
N LEU A 87 -9.50 6.92 1.90
CA LEU A 87 -8.84 6.70 0.61
C LEU A 87 -9.49 5.56 -0.16
N GLN A 88 -9.85 4.45 0.50
CA GLN A 88 -10.43 3.30 -0.16
C GLN A 88 -11.87 3.53 -0.62
N THR A 89 -12.67 4.31 0.12
CA THR A 89 -14.00 4.75 -0.31
C THR A 89 -13.94 5.54 -1.62
N ASP A 90 -12.99 6.46 -1.74
CA ASP A 90 -12.81 7.28 -2.95
C ASP A 90 -12.19 6.48 -4.11
N ALA A 91 -11.16 5.68 -3.82
CA ALA A 91 -10.38 5.00 -4.84
C ALA A 91 -11.04 3.73 -5.42
N GLY A 92 -12.00 3.14 -4.68
CA GLY A 92 -12.67 1.89 -5.05
C GLY A 92 -11.70 0.73 -5.31
N THR A 93 -10.49 0.76 -4.72
CA THR A 93 -9.35 -0.11 -5.12
C THR A 93 -9.69 -1.58 -5.03
N ARG A 94 -10.41 -2.01 -3.98
CA ARG A 94 -10.88 -3.38 -3.83
C ARG A 94 -11.73 -3.83 -5.02
N GLY A 95 -12.64 -3.00 -5.51
CA GLY A 95 -13.53 -3.34 -6.63
C GLY A 95 -12.80 -3.44 -7.97
N ARG A 96 -11.61 -2.83 -8.09
CA ARG A 96 -10.74 -2.91 -9.28
C ARG A 96 -9.65 -3.97 -9.16
N ALA A 97 -9.59 -4.70 -8.05
CA ALA A 97 -8.57 -5.73 -7.85
C ALA A 97 -8.87 -6.93 -8.77
N GLY A 98 -7.85 -7.39 -9.50
CA GLY A 98 -7.93 -8.62 -10.29
C GLY A 98 -7.95 -9.87 -9.42
N LEU A 99 -7.47 -9.75 -8.17
CA LEU A 99 -7.49 -10.81 -7.16
C LEU A 99 -7.76 -10.22 -5.78
N VAL A 100 -8.72 -10.82 -5.06
CA VAL A 100 -8.96 -10.56 -3.64
C VAL A 100 -8.54 -11.79 -2.84
N VAL A 101 -7.52 -11.64 -2.01
CA VAL A 101 -7.05 -12.66 -1.08
C VAL A 101 -7.67 -12.39 0.28
N ALA A 102 -8.71 -13.14 0.63
CA ALA A 102 -9.26 -13.18 1.97
C ALA A 102 -8.79 -14.46 2.65
N ARG A 103 -8.43 -14.39 3.95
CA ARG A 103 -8.19 -15.62 4.72
C ARG A 103 -9.53 -16.34 4.89
N LEU A 104 -9.74 -17.42 4.15
CA LEU A 104 -10.76 -18.41 4.50
C LEU A 104 -10.35 -19.03 5.84
N ARG A 105 -11.31 -19.15 6.77
CA ARG A 105 -11.07 -19.87 8.03
C ARG A 105 -10.65 -21.31 7.69
N PRO A 106 -9.72 -21.95 8.43
CA PRO A 106 -9.59 -23.39 8.34
C PRO A 106 -10.93 -24.01 8.71
N SER A 107 -11.34 -25.00 7.92
CA SER A 107 -12.49 -25.88 8.19
C SER A 107 -12.30 -26.61 9.52
#